data_AF-S8DPC3-F1
#
_entry.id   AF-S8DPC3-F1
#
_cell.length_a   1.000
_cell.length_b   1.000
_cell.length_c   1.000
_cell.angle_alpha   90.00
_cell.angle_beta   90.00
_cell.angle_gamma   90.00
#
_symmetry.space_group_name_H-M   'P 1'
#
loop_
_entity.id
_entity.type
_entity.pdbx_description
1 polymer ?
#
loop_
_entity_poly.entity_id
_entity_poly.type
_entity_poly.pdbx_seq_one_letter_code
_entity_poly.pdbx_strand_id
1 'polypeptide(L)'
;MSEKLKYDNTYWNSVLPPEKQPRGEEEKLHLIISLLVYLGLSLSKVLHFVFTSQIKAVKERAGVFLSVRRGAGTKERFPPAEIFGLWHGYSPQARCAVHERVIKPCMEEIAVAESDAIITERSFKIRLKQLTIAGLRSILDPGTIAERLRSLAPFSYDFLMAYTAAPNRYRRAAHDRTGRDAGESSRKRADASREDHRGRRLDLESASETEVEGGGEQPEAPQLRKKLRCLVQAVVTAMMMLAFVRNRATNGLALPLGLFLGISGTSSRVLRMLSNVGLSVSVSTIEETKARISQDAIKLAIALITSGVVFYIIFDNINLYLRKFQERISNHASMIHATNAAVISLPGVPADAMNLKSKLDLRGKRADAQFRIRCTEYTDLTLAEPSPGASLRLLR
;
A
#
# COMPACT_ATOMS: atom_id res chain seq x y z
N MET A 1 -40.92 -17.02 -26.17
CA MET A 1 -40.52 -15.96 -27.14
C MET A 1 -39.87 -16.65 -28.34
N SER A 2 -40.07 -16.15 -29.56
CA SER A 2 -39.43 -16.73 -30.76
C SER A 2 -37.90 -16.72 -30.61
N GLU A 3 -37.24 -17.83 -30.91
CA GLU A 3 -35.77 -17.94 -30.92
C GLU A 3 -35.13 -17.27 -32.15
N LYS A 4 -35.95 -16.93 -33.15
CA LYS A 4 -35.51 -16.33 -34.42
C LYS A 4 -36.01 -14.90 -34.56
N LEU A 5 -35.16 -14.05 -35.15
CA LEU A 5 -35.54 -12.69 -35.56
C LEU A 5 -36.64 -12.76 -36.61
N LYS A 6 -37.76 -12.07 -36.36
CA LYS A 6 -38.89 -12.00 -37.29
C LYS A 6 -38.55 -11.20 -38.56
N TYR A 7 -37.63 -10.24 -38.45
CA TYR A 7 -37.20 -9.36 -39.54
C TYR A 7 -35.69 -9.53 -39.74
N ASP A 8 -35.29 -10.66 -40.33
CA ASP A 8 -33.89 -10.97 -40.60
C ASP A 8 -33.38 -10.30 -41.89
N ASN A 9 -32.16 -10.65 -42.32
CA ASN A 9 -31.56 -10.06 -43.52
C ASN A 9 -32.38 -10.34 -44.79
N THR A 10 -33.07 -11.48 -44.87
CA THR A 10 -33.89 -11.82 -46.04
C THR A 10 -35.10 -10.91 -46.15
N TYR A 11 -35.74 -10.60 -45.02
CA TYR A 11 -36.84 -9.64 -44.96
C TYR A 11 -36.39 -8.26 -45.44
N TRP A 12 -35.30 -7.72 -44.89
CA TRP A 12 -34.84 -6.37 -45.23
C TRP A 12 -34.38 -6.25 -46.69
N ASN A 13 -33.75 -7.29 -47.25
CA ASN A 13 -33.38 -7.33 -48.66
C ASN A 13 -34.59 -7.33 -49.61
N SER A 14 -35.74 -7.83 -49.16
CA SER A 14 -36.98 -7.80 -49.95
C SER A 14 -37.73 -6.46 -49.85
N VAL A 15 -37.64 -5.77 -48.71
CA VAL A 15 -38.37 -4.53 -48.45
C VAL A 15 -37.63 -3.29 -48.95
N LEU A 16 -36.30 -3.28 -48.88
CA LEU A 16 -35.48 -2.14 -49.30
C LEU A 16 -34.92 -2.39 -50.71
N PRO A 17 -35.31 -1.58 -51.71
CA PRO A 17 -34.72 -1.64 -53.05
C PRO A 17 -33.18 -1.52 -52.96
N PRO A 18 -32.41 -2.20 -53.83
CA PRO A 18 -30.95 -2.18 -53.78
C PRO A 18 -30.33 -0.77 -53.79
N GLU A 19 -30.98 0.17 -54.47
CA GLU A 19 -30.57 1.58 -54.57
C GLU A 19 -30.69 2.36 -53.25
N LYS A 20 -31.57 1.91 -52.35
CA LYS A 20 -31.84 2.56 -51.05
C LYS A 20 -31.19 1.84 -49.87
N GLN A 21 -30.41 0.79 -50.13
CA GLN A 21 -29.70 0.09 -49.06
C GLN A 21 -28.55 0.97 -48.54
N PRO A 22 -28.49 1.25 -47.23
CA PRO A 22 -27.45 2.11 -46.67
C PRO A 22 -26.08 1.46 -46.82
N ARG A 23 -25.16 2.14 -47.49
CA ARG A 23 -23.80 1.64 -47.77
C ARG A 23 -22.87 2.03 -46.63
N GLY A 24 -22.96 3.27 -46.16
CA GLY A 24 -22.14 3.81 -45.06
C GLY A 24 -22.61 3.39 -43.67
N GLU A 25 -21.71 3.44 -42.68
CA GLU A 25 -22.08 3.24 -41.27
C GLU A 25 -23.04 4.33 -40.77
N GLU A 26 -22.79 5.58 -41.16
CA GLU A 26 -23.63 6.73 -40.81
C GLU A 26 -25.06 6.56 -41.36
N GLU A 27 -25.21 6.19 -42.63
CA GLU A 27 -26.52 5.92 -43.26
C GLU A 27 -27.27 4.79 -42.54
N LYS A 28 -26.55 3.72 -42.13
CA LYS A 28 -27.13 2.62 -41.35
C LYS A 28 -27.63 3.11 -40.00
N LEU A 29 -26.87 3.96 -39.31
CA LEU A 29 -27.27 4.55 -38.04
C LEU A 29 -28.50 5.47 -38.22
N HIS A 30 -28.52 6.31 -39.26
CA HIS A 30 -29.69 7.15 -39.59
C HIS A 30 -30.94 6.32 -39.87
N LEU A 31 -30.82 5.21 -40.61
CA LEU A 31 -31.94 4.30 -40.84
C LEU A 31 -32.46 3.71 -39.52
N ILE A 32 -31.56 3.25 -38.65
CA ILE A 32 -31.93 2.69 -37.34
C ILE A 32 -32.67 3.73 -36.50
N ILE A 33 -32.11 4.94 -36.35
CA ILE A 33 -32.74 6.01 -35.56
C ILE A 33 -34.09 6.42 -36.17
N SER A 34 -34.17 6.55 -37.49
CA SER A 34 -35.43 6.90 -38.17
C SER A 34 -36.51 5.84 -37.93
N LEU A 35 -36.14 4.56 -37.96
CA LEU A 35 -37.05 3.46 -37.67
C LEU A 35 -37.51 3.47 -36.21
N LEU A 36 -36.62 3.77 -35.25
CA LEU A 36 -36.98 3.90 -33.84
C LEU A 36 -38.00 5.03 -33.63
N VAL A 37 -37.80 6.17 -34.27
CA VAL A 37 -38.73 7.31 -34.23
C VAL A 37 -40.07 6.95 -34.87
N TYR A 38 -40.05 6.35 -36.07
CA TYR A 38 -41.27 5.91 -36.77
C TYR A 38 -42.10 4.91 -35.96
N LEU A 39 -41.43 3.97 -35.28
CA LEU A 39 -42.09 2.96 -34.45
C LEU A 39 -42.47 3.47 -33.04
N GLY A 40 -42.12 4.71 -32.68
CA GLY A 40 -42.38 5.26 -31.34
C GLY A 40 -41.65 4.51 -30.22
N LEU A 41 -40.48 3.92 -30.51
CA LEU A 41 -39.70 3.16 -29.54
C LEU A 41 -38.67 4.05 -28.84
N SER A 42 -38.65 4.05 -27.51
CA SER A 42 -37.60 4.71 -26.75
C SER A 42 -36.29 3.92 -26.81
N LEU A 43 -35.15 4.63 -26.82
CA LEU A 43 -33.83 4.01 -26.81
C LEU A 43 -33.65 3.05 -25.61
N SER A 44 -34.19 3.41 -24.44
CA SER A 44 -34.18 2.57 -23.25
C SER A 44 -34.89 1.22 -23.46
N LYS A 45 -36.06 1.19 -24.11
CA LYS A 45 -36.77 -0.06 -24.42
C LYS A 45 -35.97 -0.94 -25.38
N VAL A 46 -35.29 -0.33 -26.34
CA VAL A 46 -34.47 -1.04 -27.32
C VAL A 46 -33.23 -1.64 -26.65
N LEU A 47 -32.51 -0.85 -25.84
CA LEU A 47 -31.37 -1.37 -25.08
C LEU A 47 -31.80 -2.48 -24.12
N HIS A 48 -32.92 -2.31 -23.41
CA HIS A 48 -33.48 -3.35 -22.55
C HIS A 48 -33.76 -4.63 -23.35
N PHE A 49 -34.41 -4.54 -24.51
CA PHE A 49 -34.63 -5.69 -25.38
C PHE A 49 -33.30 -6.33 -25.82
N VAL A 50 -32.32 -5.55 -26.26
CA VAL A 50 -31.01 -6.06 -26.72
C VAL A 50 -30.30 -6.86 -25.62
N PHE A 51 -30.31 -6.37 -24.37
CA PHE A 51 -29.60 -7.03 -23.26
C PHE A 51 -30.40 -8.12 -22.54
N THR A 52 -31.72 -8.20 -22.74
CA THR A 52 -32.59 -9.23 -22.13
C THR A 52 -33.09 -10.28 -23.12
N SER A 53 -32.87 -10.09 -24.43
CA SER A 53 -33.35 -11.00 -25.47
C SER A 53 -32.66 -12.36 -25.41
N GLN A 54 -33.46 -13.42 -25.60
CA GLN A 54 -33.00 -14.80 -25.75
C GLN A 54 -32.72 -15.18 -27.21
N ILE A 55 -32.93 -14.27 -28.16
CA ILE A 55 -32.66 -14.52 -29.58
C ILE A 55 -31.15 -14.59 -29.80
N LYS A 56 -30.65 -15.74 -30.27
CA LYS A 56 -29.21 -16.03 -30.41
C LYS A 56 -28.42 -14.91 -31.10
N ALA A 57 -28.91 -14.44 -32.26
CA ALA A 57 -28.24 -13.38 -33.02
C ALA A 57 -28.17 -12.03 -32.27
N VAL A 58 -29.19 -11.70 -31.46
CA VAL A 58 -29.20 -10.46 -30.66
C VAL A 58 -28.24 -10.61 -29.47
N LYS A 59 -28.30 -11.76 -28.80
CA LYS A 59 -27.44 -12.10 -27.66
C LYS A 59 -25.95 -12.12 -28.05
N GLU A 60 -25.61 -12.66 -29.23
CA GLU A 60 -24.24 -12.65 -29.75
C GLU A 60 -23.73 -11.22 -29.96
N ARG A 61 -24.54 -10.33 -30.55
CA ARG A 61 -24.17 -8.92 -30.73
C ARG A 61 -24.06 -8.16 -29.41
N ALA A 62 -24.99 -8.39 -28.49
CA ALA A 62 -24.94 -7.84 -27.15
C ALA A 62 -23.70 -8.34 -26.37
N GLY A 63 -23.38 -9.63 -26.48
CA GLY A 63 -22.18 -10.22 -25.88
C GLY A 63 -20.89 -9.65 -26.46
N VAL A 64 -20.85 -9.45 -27.78
CA VAL A 64 -19.75 -8.74 -28.45
C VAL A 64 -19.59 -7.33 -27.91
N PHE A 65 -20.68 -6.60 -27.70
CA PHE A 65 -20.65 -5.25 -27.13
C PHE A 65 -20.12 -5.25 -25.69
N LEU A 66 -20.48 -6.24 -24.87
CA LEU A 66 -20.02 -6.39 -23.48
C LEU A 66 -18.62 -7.02 -23.35
N SER A 67 -18.03 -7.48 -24.46
CA SER A 67 -16.71 -8.12 -24.44
C SER A 67 -15.57 -7.11 -24.44
N VAL A 68 -14.53 -7.39 -23.65
CA VAL A 68 -13.27 -6.63 -23.67
C VAL A 68 -12.41 -7.16 -24.82
N ARG A 69 -12.07 -6.29 -25.77
CA ARG A 69 -11.28 -6.66 -26.96
C ARG A 69 -9.85 -6.14 -26.83
N ARG A 70 -8.90 -7.06 -26.73
CA ARG A 70 -7.46 -6.77 -26.77
C ARG A 70 -6.96 -7.02 -28.19
N GLY A 71 -6.73 -5.97 -28.95
CA GLY A 71 -6.12 -6.11 -30.27
C GLY A 71 -4.60 -6.25 -30.17
N ALA A 72 -3.99 -6.99 -31.10
CA ALA A 72 -2.53 -7.09 -31.20
C ALA A 72 -1.94 -5.71 -31.53
N GLY A 73 -1.51 -4.97 -30.49
CA GLY A 73 -0.92 -3.64 -30.62
C GLY A 73 -1.90 -2.46 -30.60
N THR A 74 -3.20 -2.68 -30.42
CA THR A 74 -4.17 -1.57 -30.26
C THR A 74 -4.65 -1.45 -28.81
N LYS A 75 -5.00 -0.22 -28.40
CA LYS A 75 -5.59 0.04 -27.08
C LYS A 75 -6.79 -0.88 -26.85
N GLU A 76 -6.87 -1.46 -25.66
CA GLU A 76 -7.99 -2.29 -25.22
C GLU A 76 -9.31 -1.53 -25.46
N ARG A 77 -10.23 -2.12 -26.23
CA ARG A 77 -11.53 -1.52 -26.53
C ARG A 77 -12.60 -2.19 -25.68
N PHE A 78 -13.34 -1.36 -24.96
CA PHE A 78 -14.50 -1.77 -24.18
C PHE A 78 -15.65 -0.79 -24.46
N PRO A 79 -16.55 -1.11 -25.41
CA PRO A 79 -17.60 -0.20 -25.87
C PRO A 79 -18.46 0.44 -24.76
N PRO A 80 -18.83 -0.27 -23.67
CA PRO A 80 -19.53 0.35 -22.55
C PRO A 80 -18.75 1.49 -21.90
N ALA A 81 -17.41 1.39 -21.79
CA ALA A 81 -16.58 2.47 -21.26
C ALA A 81 -16.49 3.65 -22.22
N GLU A 82 -16.46 3.41 -23.54
CA GLU A 82 -16.50 4.48 -24.55
C GLU A 82 -17.82 5.25 -24.47
N ILE A 83 -18.95 4.53 -24.41
CA ILE A 83 -20.28 5.14 -24.26
C ILE A 83 -20.40 5.88 -22.93
N PHE A 84 -19.89 5.31 -21.84
CA PHE A 84 -19.83 5.99 -20.56
C PHE A 84 -19.01 7.29 -20.66
N GLY A 85 -17.87 7.26 -21.36
CA GLY A 85 -17.06 8.42 -21.67
C GLY A 85 -17.81 9.49 -22.46
N LEU A 86 -18.63 9.09 -23.43
CA LEU A 86 -19.50 9.99 -24.19
C LEU A 86 -20.61 10.59 -23.31
N TRP A 87 -21.30 9.79 -22.50
CA TRP A 87 -22.30 10.28 -21.55
C TRP A 87 -21.69 11.27 -20.57
N HIS A 88 -20.50 10.96 -20.06
CA HIS A 88 -19.78 11.84 -19.19
C HIS A 88 -19.38 13.11 -19.95
N GLY A 89 -18.76 13.04 -21.13
CA GLY A 89 -18.32 14.22 -21.89
C GLY A 89 -19.45 15.17 -22.29
N TYR A 90 -20.51 14.63 -22.90
CA TYR A 90 -21.54 15.40 -23.59
C TYR A 90 -22.81 15.65 -22.77
N SER A 91 -23.00 15.00 -21.62
CA SER A 91 -24.22 15.17 -20.81
C SER A 91 -23.92 15.51 -19.34
N PRO A 92 -23.45 16.73 -19.04
CA PRO A 92 -23.14 17.16 -17.67
C PRO A 92 -24.28 16.96 -16.68
N GLN A 93 -25.53 17.20 -17.12
CA GLN A 93 -26.73 17.05 -16.29
C GLN A 93 -26.98 15.59 -15.87
N ALA A 94 -26.60 14.62 -16.70
CA ALA A 94 -26.79 13.20 -16.42
C ALA A 94 -25.68 12.61 -15.52
N ARG A 95 -24.51 13.26 -15.43
CA ARG A 95 -23.34 12.74 -14.69
C ARG A 95 -23.68 12.35 -13.25
N CYS A 96 -24.32 13.25 -12.50
CA CYS A 96 -24.69 12.98 -11.11
C CYS A 96 -25.61 11.77 -10.99
N ALA A 97 -26.60 11.65 -11.88
CA ALA A 97 -27.53 10.53 -11.86
C ALA A 97 -26.85 9.20 -12.22
N VAL A 98 -25.92 9.20 -13.20
CA VAL A 98 -25.14 8.01 -13.55
C VAL A 98 -24.22 7.59 -12.40
N HIS A 99 -23.55 8.55 -11.76
CA HIS A 99 -22.67 8.25 -10.62
C HIS A 99 -23.45 7.66 -9.44
N GLU A 100 -24.56 8.29 -9.03
CA GLU A 100 -25.34 7.84 -7.87
C GLU A 100 -26.11 6.54 -8.13
N ARG A 101 -26.67 6.35 -9.33
CA ARG A 101 -27.57 5.21 -9.60
C ARG A 101 -26.89 4.00 -10.23
N VAL A 102 -25.74 4.18 -10.88
CA VAL A 102 -25.06 3.10 -11.60
C VAL A 102 -23.71 2.81 -10.96
N ILE A 103 -22.86 3.82 -10.80
CA ILE A 103 -21.47 3.60 -10.35
C ILE A 103 -21.43 3.28 -8.86
N LYS A 104 -22.07 4.10 -8.01
CA LYS A 104 -22.01 3.98 -6.56
C LYS A 104 -22.45 2.60 -6.04
N PRO A 105 -23.59 2.02 -6.45
CA PRO A 105 -23.97 0.68 -6.00
C PRO A 105 -22.93 -0.39 -6.37
N CYS A 106 -22.36 -0.31 -7.58
CA CYS A 106 -21.30 -1.23 -8.01
C CYS A 106 -20.02 -1.04 -7.17
N MET A 107 -19.64 0.20 -6.88
CA MET A 107 -18.48 0.48 -6.01
C MET A 107 -18.70 -0.04 -4.59
N GLU A 108 -19.90 0.13 -4.03
CA GLU A 108 -20.27 -0.36 -2.71
C GLU A 108 -20.22 -1.89 -2.65
N GLU A 109 -20.77 -2.58 -3.66
CA GLU A 109 -20.71 -4.04 -3.77
C GLU A 109 -19.27 -4.57 -3.81
N ILE A 110 -18.43 -3.98 -4.67
CA ILE A 110 -17.01 -4.35 -4.77
C ILE A 110 -16.29 -4.07 -3.45
N ALA A 111 -16.48 -2.89 -2.85
CA ALA A 111 -15.81 -2.51 -1.61
C ALA A 111 -16.22 -3.42 -0.44
N VAL A 112 -17.48 -3.85 -0.36
CA VAL A 112 -17.95 -4.81 0.65
C VAL A 112 -17.28 -6.17 0.45
N ALA A 113 -17.27 -6.70 -0.78
CA ALA A 113 -16.65 -7.98 -1.12
C ALA A 113 -15.14 -7.99 -0.81
N GLU A 114 -14.43 -6.93 -1.20
CA GLU A 114 -13.01 -6.75 -0.90
C GLU A 114 -12.75 -6.60 0.61
N SER A 115 -13.60 -5.85 1.31
CA SER A 115 -13.52 -5.75 2.76
C SER A 115 -13.74 -7.12 3.44
N ASP A 116 -14.63 -7.96 2.90
CA ASP A 116 -14.86 -9.33 3.41
C ASP A 116 -13.64 -10.22 3.22
N ALA A 117 -12.98 -10.11 2.07
CA ALA A 117 -11.71 -10.79 1.82
C ALA A 117 -10.63 -10.37 2.84
N ILE A 118 -10.49 -9.06 3.13
CA ILE A 118 -9.52 -8.57 4.11
C ILE A 118 -9.81 -9.09 5.52
N ILE A 119 -11.06 -9.03 5.99
CA ILE A 119 -11.38 -9.45 7.36
C ILE A 119 -11.38 -10.96 7.55
N THR A 120 -11.43 -11.76 6.48
CA THR A 120 -11.32 -13.22 6.55
C THR A 120 -9.86 -13.68 6.57
N GLU A 121 -8.96 -12.91 5.93
CA GLU A 121 -7.53 -13.18 5.85
C GLU A 121 -6.88 -13.42 7.23
N ARG A 122 -6.10 -14.50 7.34
CA ARG A 122 -5.50 -14.92 8.61
C ARG A 122 -4.23 -14.15 8.93
N SER A 123 -3.47 -13.70 7.92
CA SER A 123 -2.22 -12.96 8.16
C SER A 123 -2.43 -11.64 8.88
N PHE A 124 -3.63 -11.07 8.82
CA PHE A 124 -3.98 -9.84 9.52
C PHE A 124 -4.55 -10.08 10.92
N LYS A 125 -4.62 -11.32 11.38
CA LYS A 125 -5.20 -11.71 12.68
C LYS A 125 -4.11 -12.22 13.62
N ILE A 126 -3.65 -11.34 14.50
CA ILE A 126 -2.67 -11.67 15.52
C ILE A 126 -3.38 -12.25 16.74
N ARG A 127 -3.10 -13.54 17.00
CA ARG A 127 -3.53 -14.22 18.22
C ARG A 127 -2.48 -14.02 19.29
N LEU A 128 -2.81 -13.33 20.38
CA LEU A 128 -1.87 -13.02 21.48
C LEU A 128 -1.17 -14.27 22.04
N LYS A 129 -1.86 -15.40 22.12
CA LYS A 129 -1.30 -16.66 22.61
C LYS A 129 -0.17 -17.22 21.73
N GLN A 130 -0.20 -16.90 20.44
CA GLN A 130 0.77 -17.36 19.43
C GLN A 130 1.78 -16.28 19.05
N LEU A 131 1.71 -15.10 19.66
CA LEU A 131 2.62 -14.00 19.33
C LEU A 131 4.04 -14.32 19.84
N THR A 132 4.99 -14.35 18.91
CA THR A 132 6.44 -14.42 19.18
C THR A 132 7.10 -13.13 18.69
N ILE A 133 8.29 -12.81 19.21
CA ILE A 133 9.06 -11.64 18.75
C ILE A 133 9.36 -11.70 17.25
N ALA A 134 9.72 -12.88 16.73
CA ALA A 134 9.95 -13.10 15.31
C ALA A 134 8.67 -12.89 14.48
N GLY A 135 7.54 -13.41 14.96
CA GLY A 135 6.23 -13.20 14.33
C GLY A 135 5.89 -11.71 14.24
N LEU A 136 6.11 -10.94 15.30
CA LEU A 136 5.86 -9.50 15.32
C LEU A 136 6.68 -8.76 14.24
N ARG A 137 7.96 -9.12 14.05
CA ARG A 137 8.81 -8.51 13.02
C ARG A 137 8.32 -8.81 11.61
N SER A 138 7.91 -10.04 11.35
CA SER A 138 7.38 -10.44 10.03
C SER A 138 6.08 -9.71 9.68
N ILE A 139 5.22 -9.49 10.68
CA ILE A 139 3.95 -8.78 10.49
C ILE A 139 4.19 -7.28 10.27
N LEU A 140 5.27 -6.73 10.80
CA LEU A 140 5.58 -5.30 10.73
C LEU A 140 6.19 -4.85 9.40
N ASP A 141 6.42 -5.75 8.44
CA ASP A 141 6.91 -5.35 7.12
C ASP A 141 5.80 -4.66 6.30
N PRO A 142 5.88 -3.34 6.05
CA PRO A 142 4.83 -2.62 5.33
C PRO A 142 4.70 -3.06 3.87
N GLY A 143 5.79 -3.57 3.26
CA GLY A 143 5.79 -4.05 1.88
C GLY A 143 4.87 -5.26 1.74
N THR A 144 5.08 -6.28 2.57
CA THR A 144 4.26 -7.50 2.60
C THR A 144 2.78 -7.20 2.88
N ILE A 145 2.47 -6.27 3.81
CA ILE A 145 1.07 -5.87 4.05
C ILE A 145 0.46 -5.20 2.82
N ALA A 146 1.18 -4.25 2.21
CA ALA A 146 0.68 -3.51 1.05
C ALA A 146 0.39 -4.44 -0.14
N GLU A 147 1.30 -5.37 -0.44
CA GLU A 147 1.12 -6.34 -1.52
C GLU A 147 -0.11 -7.23 -1.29
N ARG A 148 -0.31 -7.71 -0.06
CA ARG A 148 -1.50 -8.50 0.31
C ARG A 148 -2.79 -7.70 0.25
N LEU A 149 -2.79 -6.45 0.72
CA LEU A 149 -3.98 -5.59 0.61
C LEU A 149 -4.32 -5.30 -0.84
N ARG A 150 -3.31 -5.08 -1.69
CA ARG A 150 -3.50 -4.86 -3.12
C ARG A 150 -4.06 -6.09 -3.83
N SER A 151 -3.68 -7.30 -3.42
CA SER A 151 -4.22 -8.53 -4.01
C SER A 151 -5.63 -8.86 -3.53
N LEU A 152 -5.96 -8.58 -2.26
CA LEU A 152 -7.28 -8.85 -1.67
C LEU A 152 -8.33 -7.78 -2.01
N ALA A 153 -7.88 -6.54 -2.21
CA ALA A 153 -8.74 -5.39 -2.42
C ALA A 153 -8.18 -4.41 -3.47
N PRO A 154 -7.96 -4.86 -4.72
CA PRO A 154 -7.35 -4.05 -5.77
C PRO A 154 -8.11 -2.76 -6.05
N PHE A 155 -9.45 -2.80 -6.09
CA PHE A 155 -10.28 -1.63 -6.36
C PHE A 155 -10.16 -0.60 -5.24
N SER A 156 -10.35 -1.00 -3.98
CA SER A 156 -10.25 -0.10 -2.83
C SER A 156 -8.85 0.47 -2.67
N TYR A 157 -7.82 -0.36 -2.92
CA TYR A 157 -6.42 0.05 -2.87
C TYR A 157 -6.12 1.10 -3.94
N ASP A 158 -6.47 0.84 -5.20
CA ASP A 158 -6.21 1.76 -6.32
C ASP A 158 -7.05 3.04 -6.19
N PHE A 159 -8.29 2.95 -5.68
CA PHE A 159 -9.13 4.11 -5.39
C PHE A 159 -8.50 5.03 -4.33
N LEU A 160 -8.06 4.47 -3.19
CA LEU A 160 -7.37 5.24 -2.15
C LEU A 160 -6.00 5.75 -2.63
N MET A 161 -5.31 4.99 -3.48
CA MET A 161 -4.07 5.44 -4.09
C MET A 161 -4.30 6.64 -5.01
N ALA A 162 -5.32 6.60 -5.86
CA ALA A 162 -5.71 7.73 -6.70
C ALA A 162 -6.06 8.96 -5.85
N TYR A 163 -6.81 8.78 -4.77
CA TYR A 163 -7.17 9.86 -3.84
C TYR A 163 -5.94 10.49 -3.17
N THR A 164 -5.01 9.67 -2.67
CA THR A 164 -3.80 10.15 -1.97
C THR A 164 -2.72 10.69 -2.90
N ALA A 165 -2.67 10.20 -4.14
CA ALA A 165 -1.76 10.67 -5.19
C ALA A 165 -2.23 11.97 -5.85
N ALA A 166 -3.54 12.26 -5.82
CA ALA A 166 -4.12 13.44 -6.46
C ALA A 166 -3.33 14.73 -6.16
N PRO A 167 -3.03 15.56 -7.17
CA PRO A 167 -2.22 16.76 -6.99
C PRO A 167 -3.03 17.83 -6.25
N ASN A 168 -2.67 18.06 -4.98
CA ASN A 168 -3.21 19.18 -4.20
C ASN A 168 -2.53 20.51 -4.58
N ARG A 169 -3.16 21.64 -4.19
CA ARG A 169 -2.66 23.00 -4.50
C ARG A 169 -1.19 23.20 -4.12
N TYR A 170 -0.77 22.68 -2.97
CA TYR A 170 0.61 22.77 -2.49
C TYR A 170 1.59 21.99 -3.37
N ARG A 171 1.22 20.78 -3.81
CA ARG A 171 2.03 19.96 -4.72
C ARG A 171 2.17 20.61 -6.09
N ARG A 172 1.09 21.21 -6.61
CA ARG A 172 1.13 21.98 -7.86
C ARG A 172 2.07 23.18 -7.74
N ALA A 173 1.89 24.00 -6.69
CA ALA A 173 2.75 25.16 -6.44
C ALA A 173 4.23 24.80 -6.23
N ALA A 174 4.52 23.67 -5.57
CA ALA A 174 5.89 23.19 -5.39
C ALA A 174 6.52 22.75 -6.72
N HIS A 175 5.74 22.11 -7.59
CA HIS A 175 6.14 21.74 -8.95
C HIS A 175 6.40 22.99 -9.81
N ASP A 176 5.56 24.01 -9.69
CA ASP A 176 5.72 25.28 -10.41
C ASP A 176 7.00 26.03 -9.97
N ARG A 177 7.34 25.97 -8.67
CA ARG A 177 8.58 26.56 -8.14
C ARG A 177 9.82 25.82 -8.64
N THR A 178 9.83 24.49 -8.55
CA THR A 178 10.95 23.69 -9.05
C THR A 178 11.14 23.83 -10.56
N GLY A 179 10.05 23.92 -11.33
CA GLY A 179 10.10 24.22 -12.75
C GLY A 179 10.68 25.62 -13.06
N ARG A 180 10.35 26.64 -12.27
CA ARG A 180 10.92 27.99 -12.41
C ARG A 180 12.41 28.02 -12.07
N ASP A 181 12.82 27.40 -10.97
CA ASP A 181 14.22 27.40 -10.53
C ASP A 181 15.13 26.63 -11.53
N ALA A 182 14.62 25.52 -12.09
CA ALA A 182 15.31 24.76 -13.13
C ALA A 182 15.42 25.55 -14.45
N GLY A 183 14.35 26.28 -14.81
CA GLY A 183 14.33 27.17 -15.98
C GLY A 183 15.27 28.37 -15.83
N GLU A 184 15.34 28.98 -14.64
CA GLU A 184 16.22 30.13 -14.38
C GLU A 184 17.70 29.71 -14.33
N SER A 185 18.00 28.53 -13.78
CA SER A 185 19.35 27.95 -13.78
C SER A 185 19.83 27.62 -15.20
N SER A 186 18.93 27.16 -16.07
CA SER A 186 19.23 26.90 -17.49
C SER A 186 19.45 28.19 -18.28
N ARG A 187 18.66 29.25 -18.02
CA ARG A 187 18.87 30.57 -18.65
C ARG A 187 20.19 31.22 -18.24
N LYS A 188 20.58 31.15 -16.96
CA LYS A 188 21.87 31.72 -16.50
C LYS A 188 23.09 31.01 -17.10
N ARG A 189 23.00 29.72 -17.46
CA ARG A 189 24.08 29.02 -18.19
C ARG A 189 24.15 29.37 -19.68
N ALA A 190 23.00 29.60 -20.31
CA ALA A 190 22.96 29.99 -21.73
C ALA A 190 23.50 31.41 -21.96
N ASP A 191 23.28 32.34 -21.02
CA ASP A 191 23.78 33.72 -21.12
C ASP A 191 25.28 33.85 -20.84
N ALA A 192 25.84 32.99 -19.98
CA ALA A 192 27.29 32.93 -19.74
C ALA A 192 28.11 32.39 -20.93
N SER A 193 27.45 31.98 -22.02
CA SER A 193 28.09 31.43 -23.23
C SER A 193 27.97 32.35 -24.44
N ARG A 194 27.42 33.58 -24.29
CA ARG A 194 27.08 34.47 -25.42
C ARG A 194 27.81 35.81 -25.47
N GLU A 195 28.79 36.05 -24.60
CA GLU A 195 29.77 37.12 -24.81
C GLU A 195 30.90 36.64 -25.75
N ASP A 196 30.62 36.47 -27.05
CA ASP A 196 31.66 36.78 -28.07
C ASP A 196 31.19 37.00 -29.52
N HIS A 197 29.90 36.96 -29.87
CA HIS A 197 29.51 37.26 -31.27
C HIS A 197 28.33 38.23 -31.38
N ARG A 198 28.67 39.52 -31.45
CA ARG A 198 27.81 40.59 -31.95
C ARG A 198 27.43 40.32 -33.41
N GLY A 199 26.16 39.99 -33.65
CA GLY A 199 25.62 39.81 -34.98
C GLY A 199 24.09 39.85 -35.04
N ARG A 200 23.52 41.06 -34.92
CA ARG A 200 22.30 41.57 -35.58
C ARG A 200 21.38 40.51 -36.25
N ARG A 201 20.19 40.23 -35.69
CA ARG A 201 18.90 40.23 -36.43
C ARG A 201 17.66 39.89 -35.57
N LEU A 202 16.72 40.85 -35.66
CA LEU A 202 15.26 40.79 -35.86
C LEU A 202 14.42 39.61 -35.33
N ASP A 203 13.43 40.03 -34.55
CA ASP A 203 12.11 39.47 -34.24
C ASP A 203 11.57 38.41 -35.22
N LEU A 204 11.24 37.23 -34.68
CA LEU A 204 10.13 36.43 -35.18
C LEU A 204 9.59 35.49 -34.08
N GLU A 205 8.33 35.71 -33.71
CA GLU A 205 7.51 34.79 -32.94
C GLU A 205 7.39 33.45 -33.67
N SER A 206 7.64 32.33 -32.98
CA SER A 206 7.04 31.04 -33.30
C SER A 206 7.18 30.07 -32.13
N ALA A 207 6.04 29.76 -31.52
CA ALA A 207 5.86 28.61 -30.67
C ALA A 207 6.09 27.33 -31.49
N SER A 208 7.06 26.52 -31.08
CA SER A 208 7.16 25.12 -31.51
C SER A 208 7.49 24.27 -30.29
N GLU A 209 6.52 23.41 -29.94
CA GLU A 209 6.69 22.29 -29.03
C GLU A 209 7.65 21.30 -29.68
N THR A 210 8.93 21.40 -29.33
CA THR A 210 9.90 20.38 -29.71
C THR A 210 10.05 19.43 -28.53
N GLU A 211 9.45 18.25 -28.65
CA GLU A 211 9.74 17.11 -27.78
C GLU A 211 11.21 16.72 -27.99
N VAL A 212 12.07 17.15 -27.07
CA VAL A 212 13.46 16.71 -27.02
C VAL A 212 13.51 15.39 -26.26
N GLU A 213 13.54 14.30 -27.00
CA GLU A 213 13.99 12.98 -26.53
C GLU A 213 15.50 13.05 -26.20
N GLY A 214 15.82 13.60 -25.04
CA GLY A 214 17.17 13.61 -24.47
C GLY A 214 17.24 12.63 -23.31
N GLY A 215 17.69 11.41 -23.59
CA GLY A 215 17.95 10.33 -22.61
C GLY A 215 19.10 10.66 -21.65
N GLY A 216 18.90 11.66 -20.81
CA GLY A 216 19.73 11.90 -19.64
C GLY A 216 19.10 11.21 -18.44
N GLU A 217 19.74 10.14 -17.94
CA GLU A 217 19.44 9.56 -16.63
C GLU A 217 19.72 10.62 -15.53
N GLN A 218 18.75 11.50 -15.28
CA GLN A 218 18.82 12.42 -14.17
C GLN A 218 18.58 11.67 -12.85
N PRO A 219 19.31 12.01 -11.76
CA PRO A 219 19.16 11.37 -10.47
C PRO A 219 17.93 11.91 -9.70
N GLU A 220 16.74 11.85 -10.28
CA GLU A 220 15.48 12.23 -9.62
C GLU A 220 14.89 11.10 -8.74
N ALA A 221 15.43 9.89 -8.82
CA ALA A 221 14.89 8.70 -8.17
C ALA A 221 14.74 8.74 -6.62
N PRO A 222 15.59 9.41 -5.81
CA PRO A 222 15.51 9.27 -4.36
C PRO A 222 14.28 9.95 -3.72
N GLN A 223 13.92 11.14 -4.21
CA GLN A 223 12.85 11.94 -3.61
C GLN A 223 11.46 11.39 -3.98
N LEU A 224 11.29 10.95 -5.23
CA LEU A 224 10.06 10.31 -5.68
C LEU A 224 9.80 9.00 -4.91
N ARG A 225 10.83 8.19 -4.67
CA ARG A 225 10.74 6.97 -3.85
C ARG A 225 10.38 7.23 -2.39
N LYS A 226 10.86 8.32 -1.78
CA LYS A 226 10.43 8.72 -0.42
C LYS A 226 8.97 9.14 -0.40
N LYS A 227 8.53 9.92 -1.40
CA LYS A 227 7.15 10.41 -1.51
C LYS A 227 6.15 9.27 -1.70
N LEU A 228 6.48 8.29 -2.56
CA LEU A 228 5.63 7.11 -2.79
C LEU A 228 5.49 6.24 -1.53
N ARG A 229 6.54 6.10 -0.72
CA ARG A 229 6.48 5.35 0.54
C ARG A 229 5.46 5.93 1.53
N CYS A 230 5.37 7.26 1.63
CA CYS A 230 4.38 7.89 2.50
C CYS A 230 2.93 7.65 2.02
N LEU A 231 2.69 7.60 0.70
CA LEU A 231 1.35 7.33 0.15
C LEU A 231 0.91 5.90 0.43
N VAL A 232 1.77 4.93 0.16
CA VAL A 232 1.49 3.51 0.42
C VAL A 232 1.19 3.28 1.90
N GLN A 233 1.99 3.86 2.80
CA GLN A 233 1.74 3.74 4.24
C GLN A 233 0.39 4.35 4.65
N ALA A 234 -0.01 5.49 4.07
CA ALA A 234 -1.30 6.10 4.35
C ALA A 234 -2.47 5.23 3.88
N VAL A 235 -2.38 4.65 2.67
CA VAL A 235 -3.39 3.72 2.12
C VAL A 235 -3.49 2.46 2.97
N VAL A 236 -2.36 1.82 3.29
CA VAL A 236 -2.30 0.64 4.16
C VAL A 236 -2.91 0.94 5.53
N THR A 237 -2.55 2.08 6.14
CA THR A 237 -3.08 2.48 7.45
C THR A 237 -4.59 2.69 7.40
N ALA A 238 -5.10 3.38 6.37
CA ALA A 238 -6.53 3.61 6.21
C ALA A 238 -7.32 2.31 6.02
N MET A 239 -6.85 1.41 5.15
CA MET A 239 -7.50 0.11 4.90
C MET A 239 -7.48 -0.77 6.15
N MET A 240 -6.35 -0.86 6.85
CA MET A 240 -6.25 -1.65 8.08
C MET A 240 -7.11 -1.08 9.21
N MET A 241 -7.22 0.24 9.32
CA MET A 241 -8.11 0.91 10.27
C MET A 241 -9.58 0.53 10.00
N LEU A 242 -10.04 0.64 8.75
CA LEU A 242 -11.40 0.26 8.36
C LEU A 242 -11.67 -1.23 8.60
N ALA A 243 -10.71 -2.09 8.23
CA ALA A 243 -10.82 -3.53 8.44
C ALA A 243 -10.90 -3.91 9.93
N PHE A 244 -10.12 -3.24 10.79
CA PHE A 244 -10.15 -3.45 12.23
C PHE A 244 -11.44 -2.94 12.89
N VAL A 245 -12.00 -1.81 12.41
CA VAL A 245 -13.30 -1.32 12.86
C VAL A 245 -14.41 -2.32 12.52
N ARG A 246 -14.37 -2.91 11.31
CA ARG A 246 -15.32 -3.95 10.89
C ARG A 246 -15.14 -5.26 11.67
N ASN A 247 -13.91 -5.68 11.90
CA ASN A 247 -13.59 -6.88 12.66
C ASN A 247 -12.36 -6.66 13.55
N ARG A 248 -12.58 -6.61 14.87
CA ARG A 248 -11.52 -6.41 15.87
C ARG A 248 -10.46 -7.52 15.89
N ALA A 249 -10.74 -8.68 15.30
CA ALA A 249 -9.75 -9.73 15.11
C ALA A 249 -8.67 -9.36 14.08
N THR A 250 -8.97 -8.46 13.13
CA THR A 250 -8.05 -7.98 12.09
C THR A 250 -7.10 -6.91 12.66
N ASN A 251 -6.37 -7.28 13.71
CA ASN A 251 -5.53 -6.40 14.53
C ASN A 251 -4.07 -6.31 14.06
N GLY A 252 -3.76 -6.77 12.84
CA GLY A 252 -2.41 -6.85 12.27
C GLY A 252 -1.59 -5.56 12.40
N LEU A 253 -2.20 -4.40 12.14
CA LEU A 253 -1.57 -3.09 12.31
C LEU A 253 -1.88 -2.45 13.68
N ALA A 254 -3.12 -2.57 14.14
CA ALA A 254 -3.60 -1.91 15.36
C ALA A 254 -2.88 -2.40 16.62
N LEU A 255 -2.49 -3.68 16.68
CA LEU A 255 -1.78 -4.24 17.83
C LEU A 255 -0.33 -3.73 17.91
N PRO A 256 0.52 -3.85 16.87
CA PRO A 256 1.87 -3.30 16.92
C PRO A 256 1.91 -1.78 17.12
N LEU A 257 1.00 -1.03 16.48
CA LEU A 257 0.92 0.42 16.65
C LEU A 257 0.49 0.79 18.08
N GLY A 258 -0.51 0.10 18.64
CA GLY A 258 -0.92 0.28 20.03
C GLY A 258 0.19 -0.06 21.02
N LEU A 259 0.92 -1.15 20.78
CA LEU A 259 2.07 -1.54 21.59
C LEU A 259 3.18 -0.48 21.53
N PHE A 260 3.53 0.01 20.34
CA PHE A 260 4.51 1.07 20.15
C PHE A 260 4.14 2.32 20.96
N LEU A 261 2.91 2.83 20.77
CA LEU A 261 2.43 4.01 21.48
C LEU A 261 2.39 3.80 23.00
N GLY A 262 1.98 2.60 23.44
CA GLY A 262 1.94 2.23 24.85
C GLY A 262 3.32 2.10 25.49
N ILE A 263 4.37 1.80 24.73
CA ILE A 263 5.76 1.79 25.18
C ILE A 263 6.31 3.22 25.21
N SER A 264 5.94 4.07 24.25
CA SER A 264 6.32 5.50 24.21
C SER A 264 5.66 6.36 25.30
N GLY A 265 4.92 5.78 26.23
CA GLY A 265 4.28 6.50 27.33
C GLY A 265 3.01 7.27 26.92
N THR A 266 2.38 6.89 25.80
CA THR A 266 1.13 7.53 25.37
C THR A 266 0.05 7.34 26.44
N SER A 267 -0.65 8.42 26.80
CA SER A 267 -1.69 8.36 27.83
C SER A 267 -2.82 7.38 27.45
N SER A 268 -3.41 6.74 28.47
CA SER A 268 -4.53 5.80 28.29
C SER A 268 -5.74 6.45 27.63
N ARG A 269 -5.94 7.77 27.81
CA ARG A 269 -7.00 8.53 27.14
C ARG A 269 -6.80 8.60 25.63
N VAL A 270 -5.57 8.89 25.18
CA VAL A 270 -5.22 8.94 23.76
C VAL A 270 -5.31 7.55 23.14
N LEU A 271 -4.77 6.51 23.81
CA LEU A 271 -4.88 5.12 23.33
C LEU A 271 -6.33 4.67 23.19
N ARG A 272 -7.21 5.05 24.13
CA ARG A 272 -8.65 4.76 24.04
C ARG A 272 -9.29 5.47 22.84
N MET A 273 -8.94 6.73 22.59
CA MET A 273 -9.42 7.48 21.42
C MET A 273 -8.96 6.80 20.12
N LEU A 274 -7.68 6.46 20.00
CA LEU A 274 -7.13 5.76 18.83
C LEU A 274 -7.76 4.38 18.65
N SER A 275 -8.11 3.68 19.74
CA SER A 275 -8.78 2.39 19.66
C SER A 275 -10.23 2.48 19.20
N ASN A 276 -10.91 3.59 19.49
CA ASN A 276 -12.26 3.85 18.99
C ASN A 276 -12.26 4.15 17.49
N VAL A 277 -11.23 4.85 16.99
CA VAL A 277 -11.06 5.14 15.55
C VAL A 277 -10.50 3.94 14.78
N GLY A 278 -9.92 2.95 15.48
CA GLY A 278 -9.43 1.70 14.92
C GLY A 278 -7.93 1.68 14.58
N LEU A 279 -7.17 2.67 15.05
CA LEU A 279 -5.71 2.72 14.90
C LEU A 279 -4.96 1.91 15.96
N SER A 280 -5.60 1.60 17.09
CA SER A 280 -4.98 0.86 18.19
C SER A 280 -5.92 -0.22 18.75
N VAL A 281 -5.35 -1.25 19.35
CA VAL A 281 -6.10 -2.12 20.25
C VAL A 281 -6.36 -1.42 21.59
N SER A 282 -7.17 -2.04 22.45
CA SER A 282 -7.50 -1.51 23.77
C SER A 282 -6.27 -1.48 24.69
N VAL A 283 -6.30 -0.61 25.70
CA VAL A 283 -5.20 -0.51 26.68
C VAL A 283 -4.96 -1.82 27.42
N SER A 284 -6.02 -2.55 27.80
CA SER A 284 -5.87 -3.86 28.45
C SER A 284 -5.19 -4.87 27.52
N THR A 285 -5.57 -4.90 26.24
CA THR A 285 -4.90 -5.74 25.24
C THR A 285 -3.41 -5.40 25.11
N ILE A 286 -3.03 -4.11 25.17
CA ILE A 286 -1.62 -3.69 25.15
C ILE A 286 -0.87 -4.23 26.35
N GLU A 287 -1.42 -4.08 27.57
CA GLU A 287 -0.77 -4.56 28.79
C GLU A 287 -0.65 -6.09 28.83
N GLU A 288 -1.68 -6.82 28.39
CA GLU A 288 -1.63 -8.28 28.23
C GLU A 288 -0.54 -8.69 27.22
N THR A 289 -0.43 -7.95 26.12
CA THR A 289 0.60 -8.20 25.09
C THR A 289 2.00 -7.95 25.65
N LYS A 290 2.20 -6.87 26.41
CA LYS A 290 3.46 -6.58 27.10
C LYS A 290 3.83 -7.73 28.04
N ALA A 291 2.91 -8.15 28.91
CA ALA A 291 3.13 -9.26 29.83
C ALA A 291 3.52 -10.56 29.08
N ARG A 292 2.87 -10.83 27.94
CA ARG A 292 3.20 -11.99 27.12
C ARG A 292 4.59 -11.90 26.48
N ILE A 293 4.96 -10.75 25.93
CA ILE A 293 6.29 -10.52 25.36
C ILE A 293 7.36 -10.65 26.45
N SER A 294 7.11 -10.15 27.67
CA SER A 294 8.00 -10.33 28.82
C SER A 294 8.19 -11.81 29.17
N GLN A 295 7.13 -12.61 29.17
CA GLN A 295 7.24 -14.07 29.39
C GLN A 295 8.08 -14.76 28.31
N ASP A 296 7.94 -14.36 27.04
CA ASP A 296 8.72 -14.90 25.93
C ASP A 296 10.20 -14.50 26.05
N ALA A 297 10.47 -13.23 26.40
CA ALA A 297 11.81 -12.73 26.65
C ALA A 297 12.50 -13.46 27.82
N ILE A 298 11.78 -13.79 28.89
CA ILE A 298 12.33 -14.60 30.00
C ILE A 298 12.75 -15.98 29.50
N LYS A 299 11.95 -16.64 28.66
CA LYS A 299 12.30 -17.96 28.09
C LYS A 299 13.53 -17.88 27.20
N LEU A 300 13.63 -16.83 26.37
CA LEU A 300 14.80 -16.58 25.54
C LEU A 300 16.06 -16.33 26.38
N ALA A 301 15.93 -15.56 27.47
CA ALA A 301 17.03 -15.33 28.40
C ALA A 301 17.49 -16.63 29.09
N ILE A 302 16.56 -17.47 29.55
CA ILE A 302 16.88 -18.79 30.12
C ILE A 302 17.60 -19.64 29.10
N ALA A 303 17.06 -19.75 27.88
CA ALA A 303 17.67 -20.55 26.81
C ALA A 303 19.10 -20.08 26.51
N LEU A 304 19.32 -18.77 26.40
CA LEU A 304 20.62 -18.15 26.19
C LEU A 304 21.58 -18.48 27.34
N ILE A 305 21.17 -18.31 28.60
CA ILE A 305 21.99 -18.63 29.77
C ILE A 305 22.37 -20.13 29.79
N THR A 306 21.43 -21.01 29.46
CA THR A 306 21.65 -22.47 29.47
C THR A 306 22.44 -22.99 28.27
N SER A 307 22.58 -22.20 27.20
CA SER A 307 23.23 -22.63 25.95
C SER A 307 24.75 -22.80 26.03
N GLY A 308 25.38 -22.36 27.12
CA GLY A 308 26.84 -22.37 27.29
C GLY A 308 27.57 -21.24 26.53
N VAL A 309 26.85 -20.41 25.77
CA VAL A 309 27.39 -19.20 25.14
C VAL A 309 27.77 -18.20 26.22
N VAL A 310 28.91 -17.51 26.06
CA VAL A 310 29.32 -16.44 26.97
C VAL A 310 28.29 -15.30 26.89
N PHE A 311 27.80 -14.87 28.04
CA PHE A 311 26.84 -13.76 28.16
C PHE A 311 27.23 -12.86 29.33
N TYR A 312 26.62 -11.68 29.37
CA TYR A 312 26.64 -10.84 30.57
C TYR A 312 25.24 -10.33 30.89
N ILE A 313 25.04 -10.04 32.17
CA ILE A 313 23.77 -9.52 32.69
C ILE A 313 24.01 -8.08 33.11
N ILE A 314 23.19 -7.17 32.61
CA ILE A 314 23.09 -5.79 33.08
C ILE A 314 21.91 -5.74 34.04
N PHE A 315 22.15 -5.32 35.28
CA PHE A 315 21.10 -4.98 36.23
C PHE A 315 20.98 -3.47 36.33
N ASP A 316 19.74 -2.98 36.30
CA ASP A 316 19.42 -1.59 36.56
C ASP A 316 18.33 -1.49 37.63
N ASN A 317 18.60 -0.73 38.70
CA ASN A 317 17.65 -0.51 39.79
C ASN A 317 16.89 0.78 39.52
N ILE A 318 15.66 0.64 39.05
CA ILE A 318 14.78 1.74 38.68
C ILE A 318 13.87 2.06 39.87
N ASN A 319 14.06 3.26 40.43
CA ASN A 319 13.18 3.82 41.44
C ASN A 319 12.17 4.77 40.75
N LEU A 320 10.97 4.27 40.50
CA LEU A 320 9.88 5.02 39.87
C LEU A 320 9.06 5.75 40.94
N TYR A 321 9.25 7.07 41.03
CA TYR A 321 8.45 7.92 41.91
C TYR A 321 7.11 8.23 41.24
N LEU A 322 6.02 7.68 41.79
CA LEU A 322 4.67 8.00 41.36
C LEU A 322 4.20 9.29 42.03
N ARG A 323 3.57 10.17 41.24
CA ARG A 323 2.81 11.35 41.71
C ARG A 323 3.64 12.39 42.50
N LYS A 324 4.96 12.41 42.33
CA LYS A 324 5.88 13.35 43.03
C LYS A 324 5.48 14.83 42.94
N PHE A 325 4.81 15.25 41.86
CA PHE A 325 4.42 16.65 41.62
C PHE A 325 2.97 16.99 42.05
N GLN A 326 2.20 16.01 42.55
CA GLN A 326 0.78 16.20 42.93
C GLN A 326 0.47 15.54 44.27
N GLU A 327 1.35 15.74 45.26
CA GLU A 327 1.02 15.36 46.62
C GLU A 327 -0.15 16.21 47.12
N ARG A 328 -1.20 15.53 47.55
CA ARG A 328 -2.32 16.10 48.30
C ARG A 328 -2.44 15.27 49.57
N ILE A 329 -3.09 15.80 50.59
CA ILE A 329 -3.34 15.09 51.85
C ILE A 329 -3.99 13.71 51.62
N SER A 330 -4.79 13.55 50.55
CA SER A 330 -5.43 12.29 50.17
C SER A 330 -4.65 11.44 49.14
N ASN A 331 -3.45 11.87 48.73
CA ASN A 331 -2.69 11.29 47.62
C ASN A 331 -1.20 11.29 47.93
N HIS A 332 -0.73 10.23 48.59
CA HIS A 332 0.67 10.05 48.97
C HIS A 332 1.54 9.67 47.78
N ALA A 333 2.76 10.22 47.73
CA ALA A 333 3.79 9.70 46.84
C ALA A 333 4.10 8.25 47.20
N SER A 334 4.24 7.41 46.18
CA SER A 334 4.74 6.04 46.34
C SER A 334 5.94 5.86 45.43
N MET A 335 6.91 5.07 45.89
CA MET A 335 8.08 4.72 45.11
C MET A 335 7.96 3.25 44.74
N ILE A 336 7.96 2.96 43.45
CA ILE A 336 8.08 1.59 42.95
C ILE A 336 9.57 1.31 42.78
N HIS A 337 10.06 0.34 43.55
CA HIS A 337 11.40 -0.22 43.36
C HIS A 337 11.28 -1.37 42.37
N ALA A 338 11.84 -1.19 41.17
CA ALA A 338 11.87 -2.22 40.14
C ALA A 338 13.31 -2.49 39.73
N THR A 339 13.69 -3.76 39.57
CA THR A 339 14.97 -4.14 38.99
C THR A 339 14.74 -4.62 37.56
N ASN A 340 15.33 -3.92 36.60
CA ASN A 340 15.39 -4.36 35.22
C ASN A 340 16.65 -5.19 35.02
N ALA A 341 16.57 -6.25 34.22
CA ALA A 341 17.71 -7.08 33.86
C ALA A 341 17.73 -7.30 32.34
N ALA A 342 18.88 -7.08 31.72
CA ALA A 342 19.11 -7.41 30.32
C ALA A 342 20.22 -8.46 30.22
N VAL A 343 19.97 -9.51 29.44
CA VAL A 343 20.95 -10.56 29.16
C VAL A 343 21.41 -10.41 27.72
N ILE A 344 22.71 -10.29 27.51
CA ILE A 344 23.30 -10.08 26.18
C ILE A 344 24.30 -11.20 25.91
N SER A 345 24.08 -11.97 24.85
CA SER A 345 25.03 -12.96 24.34
C SER A 345 26.20 -12.28 23.66
N LEU A 346 27.40 -12.83 23.83
CA LEU A 346 28.62 -12.44 23.15
C LEU A 346 29.05 -13.56 22.18
N PRO A 347 28.47 -13.62 20.97
CA PRO A 347 28.85 -14.63 19.99
C PRO A 347 30.33 -14.48 19.60
N GLY A 348 31.03 -15.60 19.44
CA GLY A 348 32.44 -15.62 19.03
C GLY A 348 33.46 -15.38 20.16
N VAL A 349 33.01 -15.15 21.39
CA VAL A 349 33.92 -15.12 22.54
C VAL A 349 34.26 -16.55 22.95
N PRO A 350 35.55 -16.94 22.94
CA PRO A 350 35.94 -18.31 23.28
C PRO A 350 35.69 -18.59 24.76
N ALA A 351 35.37 -19.85 25.09
CA ALA A 351 34.95 -20.25 26.45
C ALA A 351 36.05 -20.05 27.50
N ASP A 352 37.31 -20.05 27.09
CA ASP A 352 38.47 -19.74 27.91
C ASP A 352 38.50 -18.27 28.39
N ALA A 353 37.72 -17.37 27.77
CA ALA A 353 37.56 -16.00 28.23
C ALA A 353 36.95 -15.91 29.64
N MET A 354 36.26 -16.97 30.09
CA MET A 354 35.74 -17.10 31.46
C MET A 354 36.83 -17.53 32.47
N ASN A 355 38.03 -17.95 32.03
CA ASN A 355 39.09 -18.41 32.91
C ASN A 355 39.80 -17.24 33.60
N LEU A 356 39.32 -16.91 34.81
CA LEU A 356 39.86 -15.83 35.63
C LEU A 356 41.36 -15.98 35.88
N LYS A 357 41.88 -17.20 36.06
CA LYS A 357 43.30 -17.44 36.35
C LYS A 357 44.16 -17.05 35.16
N SER A 358 43.84 -17.57 33.97
CA SER A 358 44.52 -17.19 32.72
C SER A 358 44.47 -15.67 32.49
N LYS A 359 43.34 -15.02 32.80
CA LYS A 359 43.19 -13.56 32.70
C LYS A 359 44.07 -12.81 33.71
N LEU A 360 44.19 -13.30 34.95
CA LEU A 360 45.04 -12.71 35.98
C LEU A 360 46.52 -12.91 35.67
N ASP A 361 46.91 -14.05 35.13
CA ASP A 361 48.30 -14.36 34.71
C ASP A 361 48.78 -13.47 33.54
N LEU A 362 47.83 -12.92 32.77
CA LEU A 362 48.07 -11.94 31.71
C LEU A 362 48.08 -10.49 32.22
N ARG A 363 47.75 -10.23 33.49
CA ARG A 363 47.75 -8.88 34.06
C ARG A 363 49.20 -8.36 34.14
N GLY A 364 49.45 -7.19 33.56
CA GLY A 364 50.81 -6.60 33.46
C GLY A 364 51.52 -6.89 32.13
N LYS A 365 51.09 -7.89 31.37
CA LYS A 365 51.66 -8.23 30.03
C LYS A 365 50.96 -7.49 28.87
N ARG A 366 50.32 -6.34 29.15
CA ARG A 366 49.57 -5.58 28.12
C ARG A 366 50.49 -4.93 27.09
N ALA A 367 51.72 -4.60 27.47
CA ALA A 367 52.71 -4.02 26.55
C ALA A 367 53.06 -4.99 25.41
N ASP A 368 52.99 -6.30 25.68
CA ASP A 368 53.34 -7.36 24.73
C ASP A 368 52.15 -7.83 23.89
N ALA A 369 50.93 -7.36 24.19
CA ALA A 369 49.72 -7.76 23.48
C ALA A 369 49.63 -7.05 22.12
N GLN A 370 49.90 -7.78 21.04
CA GLN A 370 49.66 -7.30 19.68
C GLN A 370 48.17 -7.39 19.33
N PHE A 371 47.43 -6.29 19.49
CA PHE A 371 46.06 -6.20 19.02
C PHE A 371 46.04 -6.05 17.50
N ARG A 372 45.87 -7.17 16.78
CA ARG A 372 45.42 -7.11 15.38
C ARG A 372 43.92 -6.81 15.38
N ILE A 373 43.57 -5.53 15.45
CA ILE A 373 42.18 -5.10 15.23
C ILE A 373 41.87 -5.39 13.76
N ARG A 374 41.30 -6.56 13.49
CA ARG A 374 40.59 -6.76 12.23
C ARG A 374 39.27 -6.04 12.40
N CYS A 375 39.06 -4.95 11.67
CA CYS A 375 37.71 -4.50 11.40
C CYS A 375 36.99 -5.67 10.74
N THR A 376 36.13 -6.36 11.48
CA THR A 376 35.15 -7.26 10.87
C THR A 376 34.29 -6.38 10.00
N GLU A 377 34.40 -6.56 8.68
CA GLU A 377 33.51 -5.92 7.73
C GLU A 377 32.07 -6.27 8.13
N TYR A 378 31.21 -5.27 8.12
CA TYR A 378 29.84 -5.32 8.66
C TYR A 378 28.92 -6.36 7.95
N THR A 379 29.45 -7.04 6.92
CA THR A 379 28.79 -8.06 6.11
C THR A 379 28.63 -9.41 6.80
N ASP A 380 29.39 -9.72 7.86
CA ASP A 380 29.33 -11.02 8.55
C ASP A 380 28.34 -11.07 9.74
N LEU A 381 27.62 -9.98 10.02
CA LEU A 381 26.61 -9.89 11.10
C LEU A 381 25.18 -10.21 10.65
N THR A 382 24.99 -10.74 9.43
CA THR A 382 23.75 -11.46 9.12
C THR A 382 23.67 -12.66 10.06
N LEU A 383 22.81 -12.52 11.07
CA LEU A 383 22.40 -13.58 11.99
C LEU A 383 22.36 -14.89 11.21
N ALA A 384 23.32 -15.79 11.51
CA ALA A 384 23.36 -17.11 10.95
C ALA A 384 21.96 -17.73 11.11
N GLU A 385 21.26 -17.91 9.99
CA GLU A 385 20.07 -18.75 10.00
C GLU A 385 20.51 -20.12 10.57
N PRO A 386 19.74 -20.72 11.48
CA PRO A 386 20.08 -22.03 12.02
C PRO A 386 20.19 -23.01 10.84
N SER A 387 21.37 -23.59 10.64
CA SER A 387 21.61 -24.52 9.54
C SER A 387 20.57 -25.66 9.58
N PRO A 388 19.80 -25.91 8.51
CA PRO A 388 18.91 -27.06 8.45
C PRO A 388 19.76 -28.29 8.16
N GLY A 389 20.34 -28.92 9.19
CA GLY A 389 21.29 -30.01 8.94
C GLY A 389 21.76 -30.88 10.10
N ALA A 390 21.30 -30.68 11.33
CA ALA A 390 21.63 -31.60 12.42
C ALA A 390 20.62 -32.78 12.45
N SER A 391 20.83 -33.73 11.54
CA SER A 391 20.17 -35.05 11.56
C SER A 391 20.51 -35.79 12.86
N LEU A 392 19.52 -35.92 13.75
CA LEU A 392 19.49 -36.93 14.79
C LEU A 392 19.38 -38.32 14.15
N ARG A 393 20.52 -38.94 13.88
CA ARG A 393 20.61 -40.40 13.77
C ARG A 393 20.55 -40.96 15.20
N LEU A 394 19.35 -41.34 15.61
CA LEU A 394 19.16 -42.26 16.73
C LEU A 394 19.58 -43.65 16.27
N LEU A 395 20.73 -44.09 16.76
CA LEU A 395 21.03 -45.51 16.93
C LEU A 395 20.43 -45.94 18.27
N ARG A 396 19.49 -46.89 18.15
CA ARG A 396 18.70 -47.61 19.17
C ARG A 396 17.56 -46.84 19.82
#